data_AF-A0A920R835-F1
#
_entry.id   AF-A0A920R835-F1
#
_cell.length_a   1.000
_cell.length_b   1.000
_cell.length_c   1.000
_cell.angle_alpha   90.00
_cell.angle_beta   90.00
_cell.angle_gamma   90.00
#
_symmetry.space_group_name_H-M   'P 1'
#
loop_
_entity.id
_entity.type
_entity.pdbx_description
1 polymer ?
#
loop_
_entity_poly.entity_id
_entity_poly.type
_entity_poly.pdbx_seq_one_letter_code
_entity_poly.pdbx_strand_id
1 'polypeptide(L)'
;MILQFIISVVALIVTLGILVTIHEFGHFWVARRCGVKVLRFSIGFGKAAKSWVGKDGVEYVIAPIPLGGYVKMLGQDDTVIEDKSETPESHRDVSFAYKPLWQRFAIVAAGPIANFLLAIFVYWIINISYGVNGIAPVIKGVLNNSSAAYAGLRKGMRF
;
A
#
# COMPACT_ATOMS: atom_id res chain seq x y z
N MET A 1 25.13 -16.47 -8.82
CA MET A 1 23.79 -16.93 -9.25
C MET A 1 22.89 -17.33 -8.07
N ILE A 2 23.26 -18.34 -7.26
CA ILE A 2 22.43 -18.81 -6.12
C ILE A 2 22.19 -17.72 -5.07
N LEU A 3 23.23 -16.98 -4.67
CA LEU A 3 23.09 -15.92 -3.67
C LEU A 3 22.14 -14.79 -4.12
N GLN A 4 22.28 -14.34 -5.38
CA GLN A 4 21.38 -13.33 -5.95
C GLN A 4 19.93 -13.83 -6.00
N PHE A 5 19.71 -15.09 -6.34
CA PHE A 5 18.38 -15.69 -6.31
C PHE A 5 17.77 -15.67 -4.90
N ILE A 6 18.53 -16.08 -3.88
CA ILE A 6 18.08 -16.04 -2.48
C ILE A 6 17.74 -14.61 -2.05
N ILE A 7 18.60 -13.64 -2.36
CA ILE A 7 18.36 -12.22 -2.05
C ILE A 7 17.07 -11.74 -2.71
N SER A 8 16.85 -12.03 -4.00
CA SER A 8 15.63 -11.63 -4.71
C SER A 8 14.37 -12.24 -4.11
N VAL A 9 14.41 -13.53 -3.73
CA VAL A 9 13.27 -14.21 -3.09
C VAL A 9 12.97 -13.59 -1.73
N VAL A 10 13.97 -13.36 -0.89
CA VAL A 10 13.80 -12.72 0.42
C VAL A 10 13.28 -11.29 0.25
N ALA A 11 13.86 -10.52 -0.67
CA ALA A 11 13.43 -9.16 -0.97
C ALA A 11 11.98 -9.11 -1.44
N LEU A 12 11.55 -10.05 -2.30
CA LEU A 12 10.15 -10.18 -2.73
C LEU A 12 9.22 -10.43 -1.53
N ILE A 13 9.57 -11.40 -0.69
CA ILE A 13 8.79 -11.77 0.50
C ILE A 13 8.63 -10.58 1.44
N VAL A 14 9.73 -9.86 1.72
CA VAL A 14 9.72 -8.66 2.57
C VAL A 14 8.89 -7.54 1.94
N THR A 15 9.08 -7.29 0.64
CA THR A 15 8.36 -6.23 -0.08
C THR A 15 6.86 -6.49 -0.10
N LEU A 16 6.45 -7.72 -0.41
CA LEU A 16 5.05 -8.12 -0.39
C LEU A 16 4.46 -8.03 1.02
N GLY A 17 5.21 -8.46 2.04
CA GLY A 17 4.78 -8.36 3.43
C GLY A 17 4.50 -6.92 3.86
N ILE A 18 5.39 -5.98 3.52
CA ILE A 18 5.20 -4.55 3.80
C ILE A 18 3.99 -4.02 3.02
N LEU A 19 3.92 -4.27 1.72
CA LEU A 19 2.87 -3.78 0.84
C LEU A 19 1.49 -4.22 1.30
N VAL A 20 1.32 -5.51 1.59
CA VAL A 20 0.06 -6.06 2.08
C VAL A 20 -0.28 -5.49 3.46
N THR A 21 0.69 -5.42 4.38
CA THR A 21 0.42 -4.91 5.74
C THR A 21 -0.12 -3.48 5.69
N ILE A 22 0.48 -2.62 4.87
CA ILE A 22 0.03 -1.24 4.70
C ILE A 22 -1.34 -1.16 4.00
N HIS A 23 -1.59 -2.04 3.02
CA HIS A 23 -2.88 -2.17 2.36
C HIS A 23 -4.00 -2.50 3.35
N GLU A 24 -3.84 -3.58 4.13
CA GLU A 24 -4.83 -3.99 5.13
C GLU A 24 -4.99 -2.93 6.22
N PHE A 25 -3.89 -2.29 6.62
CA PHE A 25 -3.95 -1.19 7.58
C PHE A 25 -4.79 -0.01 7.07
N GLY A 26 -4.76 0.28 5.76
CA GLY A 26 -5.62 1.29 5.13
C GLY A 26 -7.10 0.99 5.35
N HIS A 27 -7.54 -0.23 5.02
CA HIS A 27 -8.92 -0.68 5.25
C HIS A 27 -9.30 -0.59 6.73
N PHE A 28 -8.45 -1.11 7.61
CA PHE A 28 -8.64 -1.10 9.06
C PHE A 28 -8.84 0.32 9.60
N TRP A 29 -7.94 1.22 9.22
CA TRP A 29 -7.92 2.59 9.73
C TRP A 29 -9.17 3.36 9.31
N VAL A 30 -9.56 3.28 8.04
CA VAL A 30 -10.76 3.97 7.55
C VAL A 30 -12.03 3.32 8.10
N ALA A 31 -12.11 1.99 8.21
CA ALA A 31 -13.26 1.30 8.80
C ALA A 31 -13.55 1.81 10.22
N ARG A 32 -12.52 1.92 11.06
CA ARG A 32 -12.68 2.46 12.42
C ARG A 32 -13.11 3.92 12.43
N ARG A 33 -12.62 4.74 11.51
CA ARG A 33 -13.01 6.16 11.38
C ARG A 33 -14.45 6.32 10.90
N CYS A 34 -14.96 5.40 10.10
CA CYS A 34 -16.36 5.34 9.71
C CYS A 34 -17.27 4.72 10.80
N GLY A 35 -16.71 4.34 11.95
CA GLY A 35 -17.45 3.73 13.05
C GLY A 35 -17.93 2.32 12.72
N VAL A 36 -17.21 1.59 11.87
CA VAL A 36 -17.44 0.16 11.62
C VAL A 36 -16.64 -0.65 12.63
N LYS A 37 -17.27 -1.66 13.22
CA LYS A 37 -16.61 -2.58 14.15
C LYS A 37 -15.76 -3.58 13.36
N VAL A 38 -14.46 -3.53 13.59
CA VAL A 38 -13.53 -4.54 13.07
C VAL A 38 -13.46 -5.68 14.07
N LEU A 39 -13.63 -6.92 13.59
CA LEU A 39 -13.58 -8.12 14.40
C LEU A 39 -12.17 -8.70 14.44
N ARG A 40 -11.49 -8.74 13.29
CA ARG A 40 -10.16 -9.32 13.17
C ARG A 40 -9.30 -8.53 12.19
N PHE A 41 -8.04 -8.32 12.55
CA PHE A 41 -7.01 -7.79 11.68
C PHE A 41 -5.89 -8.83 11.57
N SER A 42 -5.72 -9.42 10.38
CA SER A 42 -4.74 -10.48 10.14
C SER A 42 -3.65 -9.99 9.19
N ILE A 43 -2.39 -10.11 9.63
CA ILE A 43 -1.22 -9.98 8.76
C ILE A 43 -0.73 -11.39 8.45
N GLY A 44 -0.68 -11.73 7.17
CA GLY A 44 -0.36 -13.06 6.69
C GLY A 44 -1.58 -13.97 6.53
N PHE A 45 -1.34 -15.12 5.89
CA PHE A 45 -2.29 -16.23 5.72
C PHE A 45 -1.88 -17.50 6.47
N GLY A 46 -2.85 -18.40 6.62
CA GLY A 46 -2.68 -19.71 7.23
C GLY A 46 -3.07 -19.76 8.70
N LYS A 47 -2.61 -20.80 9.40
CA LYS A 47 -2.82 -20.93 10.85
C LYS A 47 -2.13 -19.79 11.57
N ALA A 48 -2.83 -19.17 12.52
CA ALA A 48 -2.29 -18.09 13.34
C ALA A 48 -1.02 -18.57 14.04
N ALA A 49 0.11 -17.92 13.77
CA ALA A 49 1.33 -18.12 14.54
C ALA A 49 1.20 -17.46 15.92
N LYS A 50 0.53 -16.30 15.96
CA LYS A 50 0.17 -15.60 17.19
C LYS A 50 -1.13 -14.84 16.98
N SER A 51 -2.02 -14.88 17.97
CA SER A 51 -3.20 -14.01 18.01
C SER A 51 -3.39 -13.43 19.41
N TRP A 52 -3.97 -12.23 19.47
CA TRP A 52 -4.34 -11.57 20.72
C TRP A 52 -5.49 -10.61 20.49
N VAL A 53 -6.27 -10.34 21.55
CA VAL A 53 -7.35 -9.35 21.51
C VAL A 53 -6.83 -8.03 22.05
N GLY A 54 -6.90 -6.97 21.24
CA GLY A 54 -6.51 -5.63 21.66
C GLY A 54 -7.52 -4.99 22.60
N LYS A 55 -7.13 -3.88 23.24
CA LYS A 55 -8.02 -3.08 24.11
C LYS A 55 -9.22 -2.50 23.36
N ASP A 56 -9.12 -2.41 22.05
CA ASP A 56 -10.15 -2.00 21.12
C ASP A 56 -11.12 -3.14 20.75
N GLY A 57 -10.93 -4.34 21.29
CA GLY A 57 -11.78 -5.51 21.02
C GLY A 57 -11.50 -6.17 19.66
N VAL A 58 -10.45 -5.75 18.95
CA VAL A 58 -10.04 -6.32 17.68
C VAL A 58 -9.12 -7.52 17.94
N GLU A 59 -9.36 -8.64 17.28
CA GLU A 59 -8.43 -9.77 17.27
C GLU A 59 -7.30 -9.50 16.27
N TYR A 60 -6.09 -9.30 16.76
CA TYR A 60 -4.89 -9.16 15.94
C TYR A 60 -4.26 -10.54 15.72
N VAL A 61 -3.98 -10.87 14.47
CA VAL A 61 -3.40 -12.16 14.07
C VAL A 61 -2.14 -11.93 13.24
N ILE A 62 -1.07 -12.65 13.59
CA ILE A 62 0.13 -12.78 12.78
C ILE A 62 0.19 -14.24 12.31
N ALA A 63 0.21 -14.43 11.00
CA ALA A 63 0.30 -15.73 10.36
C ALA A 63 1.62 -15.85 9.57
N PRO A 64 2.15 -17.08 9.38
CA PRO A 64 3.51 -17.27 8.87
C PRO A 64 3.66 -17.00 7.38
N ILE A 65 2.58 -16.98 6.60
CA ILE A 65 2.64 -16.76 5.15
C ILE A 65 2.42 -15.27 4.85
N PRO A 66 3.44 -14.50 4.44
CA PRO A 66 3.34 -13.05 4.28
C PRO A 66 2.68 -12.61 2.96
N LEU A 67 2.11 -13.54 2.18
CA LEU A 67 1.52 -13.32 0.86
C LEU A 67 0.09 -12.75 0.91
N GLY A 68 -0.33 -12.21 2.04
CA GLY A 68 -1.61 -11.52 2.16
C GLY A 68 -2.01 -11.29 3.60
N GLY A 69 -3.30 -11.07 3.82
CA GLY A 69 -3.88 -10.63 5.09
C GLY A 69 -5.35 -10.33 4.85
N TYR A 70 -6.07 -9.97 5.91
CA TYR A 70 -7.45 -9.51 5.77
C TYR A 70 -7.91 -8.73 6.99
N VAL A 71 -8.85 -7.82 6.76
CA VAL A 71 -9.63 -7.13 7.80
C VAL A 71 -11.06 -7.66 7.79
N LYS A 72 -11.44 -8.42 8.83
CA LYS A 72 -12.81 -8.88 8.99
C LYS A 72 -13.63 -7.82 9.71
N MET A 73 -14.62 -7.26 9.01
CA MET A 73 -15.54 -6.27 9.57
C MET A 73 -16.88 -6.91 9.93
N LEU A 74 -17.59 -6.33 10.90
CA LEU A 74 -18.94 -6.77 11.25
C LEU A 74 -19.90 -6.44 10.09
N GLY A 75 -20.68 -7.42 9.63
CA GLY A 75 -21.55 -7.27 8.45
C GLY A 75 -20.77 -7.03 7.17
N GLN A 76 -19.63 -7.70 7.04
CA GLN A 76 -18.92 -7.90 5.80
C GLN A 76 -18.75 -9.41 5.66
N ASP A 77 -19.82 -10.10 5.26
CA ASP A 77 -19.76 -11.53 4.93
C ASP A 77 -19.70 -11.68 3.41
N ASP A 78 -18.54 -12.13 2.91
CA ASP A 78 -18.26 -12.24 1.47
C ASP A 78 -18.94 -13.47 0.81
N THR A 79 -19.66 -14.30 1.58
CA THR A 79 -20.12 -15.63 1.14
C THR A 79 -21.64 -15.81 1.08
N VAL A 80 -22.44 -14.85 1.56
CA VAL A 80 -23.90 -14.93 1.52
C VAL A 80 -24.41 -13.56 1.11
N ILE A 81 -25.32 -13.49 0.14
CA ILE A 81 -26.10 -12.28 -0.13
C ILE A 81 -26.76 -11.92 1.21
N GLU A 82 -26.25 -10.90 1.89
CA GLU A 82 -26.65 -10.56 3.26
C GLU A 82 -28.17 -10.42 3.33
N ASP A 83 -28.79 -11.38 4.01
CA ASP A 83 -30.11 -11.16 4.55
C ASP A 83 -29.90 -10.16 5.70
N LYS A 84 -30.20 -8.88 5.44
CA LYS A 84 -30.09 -7.78 6.42
C LYS A 84 -30.73 -8.14 7.77
N SER A 85 -31.63 -9.12 7.78
CA SER A 85 -32.31 -9.68 8.94
C SER A 85 -31.40 -10.34 10.00
N GLU A 86 -30.18 -10.79 9.67
CA GLU A 86 -29.32 -11.51 10.65
C GLU A 86 -28.54 -10.60 11.61
N THR A 87 -28.40 -9.30 11.33
CA THR A 87 -27.72 -8.38 12.26
C THR A 87 -28.72 -7.86 13.32
N PRO A 88 -28.49 -8.11 14.63
CA PRO A 88 -29.31 -7.54 15.69
C PRO A 88 -29.42 -6.02 15.55
N GLU A 89 -30.60 -5.44 15.83
CA GLU A 89 -30.81 -4.00 15.70
C GLU A 89 -29.77 -3.15 16.44
N SER A 90 -29.32 -3.64 17.61
CA SER A 90 -28.29 -3.01 18.44
C SER A 90 -26.90 -2.92 17.81
N HIS A 91 -26.66 -3.59 16.68
CA HIS A 91 -25.36 -3.64 16.00
C HIS A 91 -25.39 -3.13 14.56
N ARG A 92 -26.54 -2.66 14.07
CA ARG A 92 -26.67 -2.06 12.73
C ARG A 92 -25.79 -0.82 12.58
N ASP A 93 -25.72 0.03 13.60
CA ASP A 93 -24.96 1.28 13.53
C ASP A 93 -23.45 1.07 13.36
N VAL A 94 -22.92 -0.07 13.80
CA VAL A 94 -21.50 -0.43 13.72
C VAL A 94 -21.18 -1.46 12.65
N SER A 95 -22.18 -1.86 11.85
CA SER A 95 -22.05 -2.84 10.79
C SER A 95 -21.71 -2.17 9.45
N PHE A 96 -20.78 -2.76 8.69
CA PHE A 96 -20.38 -2.30 7.36
C PHE A 96 -21.58 -2.30 6.39
N ALA A 97 -22.39 -3.36 6.42
CA ALA A 97 -23.62 -3.57 5.65
C ALA A 97 -24.68 -2.47 5.77
N TYR A 98 -24.61 -1.66 6.83
CA TYR A 98 -25.60 -0.63 7.15
C TYR A 98 -25.06 0.79 6.98
N LYS A 99 -23.75 0.96 6.75
CA LYS A 99 -23.16 2.28 6.46
C LYS A 99 -23.62 2.84 5.12
N PRO A 100 -23.65 4.17 4.93
CA PRO A 100 -23.92 4.75 3.62
C PRO A 100 -22.86 4.31 2.59
N LEU A 101 -23.26 4.24 1.31
CA LEU A 101 -22.41 3.71 0.23
C LEU A 101 -21.05 4.40 0.13
N TRP A 102 -21.01 5.72 0.34
CA TRP A 102 -19.75 6.47 0.29
C TRP A 102 -18.75 6.04 1.37
N GLN A 103 -19.22 5.65 2.57
CA GLN A 103 -18.34 5.14 3.63
C GLN A 103 -17.82 3.76 3.27
N ARG A 104 -18.67 2.88 2.76
CA ARG A 104 -18.23 1.55 2.29
C ARG A 104 -17.20 1.66 1.19
N PHE A 105 -17.47 2.54 0.21
CA PHE A 105 -16.53 2.82 -0.86
C PHE A 105 -15.21 3.40 -0.32
N ALA A 106 -15.26 4.36 0.60
CA ALA A 106 -14.06 4.91 1.22
C ALA A 106 -13.23 3.84 1.94
N ILE A 107 -13.87 2.93 2.67
CA ILE A 107 -13.20 1.81 3.36
C ILE A 107 -12.52 0.88 2.37
N VAL A 108 -13.20 0.48 1.29
CA VAL A 108 -12.64 -0.42 0.26
C VAL A 108 -11.55 0.28 -0.55
N ALA A 109 -11.68 1.57 -0.84
CA ALA A 109 -10.64 2.32 -1.54
C ALA A 109 -9.40 2.59 -0.67
N ALA A 110 -9.54 2.53 0.67
CA ALA A 110 -8.48 2.90 1.60
C ALA A 110 -7.20 2.05 1.45
N GLY A 111 -7.33 0.75 1.21
CA GLY A 111 -6.18 -0.15 1.03
C GLY A 111 -5.34 0.22 -0.21
N PRO A 112 -5.95 0.28 -1.41
CA PRO A 112 -5.25 0.75 -2.62
C PRO A 112 -4.64 2.14 -2.47
N ILE A 113 -5.36 3.09 -1.86
CA ILE A 113 -4.86 4.44 -1.61
C ILE A 113 -3.65 4.42 -0.67
N ALA A 114 -3.67 3.61 0.39
CA ALA A 114 -2.53 3.47 1.31
C ALA A 114 -1.28 2.97 0.59
N ASN A 115 -1.42 2.01 -0.33
CA ASN A 115 -0.30 1.54 -1.15
C ASN A 115 0.18 2.59 -2.15
N PHE A 116 -0.73 3.36 -2.74
CA PHE A 116 -0.34 4.44 -3.63
C PHE A 116 0.45 5.53 -2.90
N LEU A 117 0.02 5.90 -1.69
CA LEU A 117 0.76 6.81 -0.81
C LEU A 117 2.11 6.23 -0.39
N LEU A 118 2.16 4.94 -0.05
CA LEU A 118 3.41 4.24 0.24
C LEU A 118 4.38 4.30 -0.95
N ALA A 119 3.88 4.07 -2.17
CA ALA A 119 4.71 4.15 -3.37
C ALA A 119 5.28 5.56 -3.56
N ILE A 120 4.46 6.60 -3.44
CA ILE A 120 4.93 8.01 -3.50
C ILE A 120 6.01 8.26 -2.46
N PHE A 121 5.78 7.84 -1.21
CA PHE A 121 6.72 8.03 -0.11
C PHE A 121 8.05 7.30 -0.33
N VAL A 122 8.01 6.05 -0.79
CA VAL A 122 9.21 5.26 -1.11
C VAL A 122 9.97 5.88 -2.28
N TYR A 123 9.29 6.25 -3.36
CA TYR A 123 9.93 6.92 -4.51
C TYR A 123 10.57 8.25 -4.10
N TRP A 124 9.90 9.02 -3.23
CA TRP A 124 10.44 10.26 -2.70
C TRP A 124 11.74 10.02 -1.91
N ILE A 125 11.77 9.01 -1.02
CA ILE A 125 12.98 8.63 -0.27
C ILE A 125 14.10 8.20 -1.21
N ILE A 126 13.81 7.41 -2.24
CA ILE A 126 14.81 6.94 -3.20
C ILE A 126 15.43 8.15 -3.93
N ASN A 127 14.60 9.08 -4.40
CA ASN A 127 15.08 10.26 -5.12
C ASN A 127 15.93 11.19 -4.23
N ILE A 128 15.57 11.36 -2.95
CA ILE A 128 16.36 12.21 -2.05
C ILE A 128 17.67 11.55 -1.63
N SER A 129 17.71 10.22 -1.56
CA SER A 129 18.86 9.45 -1.08
C SER A 129 19.90 9.18 -2.17
N TYR A 130 19.46 8.87 -3.39
CA TYR A 130 20.34 8.55 -4.53
C TYR A 130 20.49 9.69 -5.53
N GLY A 131 19.70 10.76 -5.37
CA GLY A 131 19.62 11.83 -6.35
C GLY A 131 19.01 11.37 -7.67
N VAL A 132 18.89 12.30 -8.61
CA VAL A 132 18.41 12.01 -9.96
C VAL A 132 19.65 11.87 -10.86
N ASN A 133 20.01 10.62 -11.22
CA ASN A 133 21.05 10.38 -12.22
C ASN A 133 20.47 10.65 -13.61
N GLY A 134 20.54 11.91 -14.04
CA GLY A 134 20.13 12.34 -15.37
C GLY A 134 21.20 12.08 -16.43
N ILE A 135 20.78 11.88 -17.68
CA ILE A 135 21.69 11.99 -18.82
C ILE A 135 21.95 13.48 -19.02
N ALA A 136 23.15 13.95 -18.67
CA ALA A 136 23.53 15.33 -18.95
C ALA A 136 23.48 15.54 -20.47
N PRO A 137 22.67 16.50 -20.99
CA PRO A 137 22.75 16.88 -22.39
C PRO A 137 24.17 17.34 -22.74
N VAL A 138 24.82 16.57 -23.62
CA VAL A 138 26.18 16.86 -24.10
C VAL A 138 26.11 17.39 -25.52
N ILE A 139 26.70 18.55 -25.76
CA ILE A 139 26.81 19.10 -27.12
C ILE A 139 27.69 18.18 -27.98
N LYS A 140 27.09 17.51 -28.97
CA LYS A 140 27.79 16.59 -29.89
C LYS A 140 28.65 17.32 -30.92
N GLY A 141 28.28 18.55 -31.28
CA GLY A 141 29.00 19.41 -32.21
C GLY A 141 28.34 20.78 -32.34
N VAL A 142 29.10 21.76 -32.83
CA VAL A 142 28.63 23.12 -33.09
C VAL A 142 28.99 23.46 -34.53
N LEU A 143 28.02 23.99 -35.30
CA LEU A 143 28.25 24.43 -36.67
C LEU A 143 29.10 25.71 -36.68
N ASN A 144 30.05 25.79 -37.61
CA ASN A 144 30.87 26.99 -37.82
C ASN A 144 29.97 28.18 -38.19
N ASN A 145 30.25 29.37 -37.65
CA ASN A 145 29.47 30.61 -37.82
C ASN A 145 28.00 30.55 -37.35
N SER A 146 27.64 29.61 -36.50
CA SER A 146 26.30 29.56 -35.88
C SER A 146 26.20 30.44 -34.64
N SER A 147 25.00 30.86 -34.26
CA SER A 147 24.74 31.58 -33.01
C SER A 147 25.28 30.84 -31.78
N ALA A 148 25.26 29.49 -31.80
CA ALA A 148 25.84 28.66 -30.76
C ALA A 148 27.37 28.82 -30.64
N ALA A 149 28.09 28.96 -31.76
CA ALA A 149 29.54 29.21 -31.76
C ALA A 149 29.88 30.60 -31.20
N TYR A 150 29.11 31.63 -31.58
CA TYR A 150 29.28 32.99 -31.05
C TYR A 150 28.96 33.08 -29.55
N ALA A 151 28.02 32.26 -29.05
CA ALA A 151 27.72 32.12 -27.62
C ALA A 151 28.79 31.34 -26.83
N GLY A 152 29.87 30.90 -27.48
CA GLY A 152 30.97 30.19 -26.84
C GLY A 152 30.68 28.72 -26.54
N LEU A 153 29.60 28.15 -27.08
CA LEU A 153 29.28 26.74 -26.90
C LEU A 153 30.30 25.88 -27.64
N ARG A 154 30.74 24.79 -26.99
CA ARG A 154 31.75 23.86 -27.51
C ARG A 154 31.27 22.42 -27.42
N LYS A 155 31.77 21.59 -28.35
CA LYS A 155 31.60 20.14 -28.29
C LYS A 155 32.09 19.62 -26.94
N GLY A 156 31.29 18.77 -26.30
CA GLY A 156 31.62 18.19 -24.99
C GLY A 156 31.17 19.03 -23.78
N MET A 157 30.64 20.24 -23.98
CA MET A 157 29.97 20.96 -22.90
C MET A 157 28.74 20.18 -22.43
N ARG A 158 28.61 20.06 -21.11
CA ARG A 158 27.52 19.38 -20.40
C ARG A 158 26.64 20.42 -19.73
N PHE A 159 25.32 20.26 -19.81
CA PHE A 159 24.33 21.06 -19.10
C PHE A 159 23.50 20.17 -18.17
#